data_AF-A0A6B3ME96-F1
#
_entry.id   AF-A0A6B3ME96-F1
#
_cell.length_a   1.000
_cell.length_b   1.000
_cell.length_c   1.000
_cell.angle_alpha   90.00
_cell.angle_beta   90.00
_cell.angle_gamma   90.00
#
_symmetry.space_group_name_H-M   'P 1'
#
loop_
_entity.id
_entity.type
_entity.pdbx_description
1 polymer ?
#
loop_
_entity_poly.entity_id
_entity_poly.type
_entity_poly.pdbx_seq_one_letter_code
_entity_poly.pdbx_strand_id
1 'polypeptide(L)' 'MPTIQQLIRSERAKAKKKTKSPALKQCPQRRGVCTRVYTTTPKKPNSALRKVARVRLT' A
#
# COMPACT_ATOMS: atom_id res chain seq x y z
N MET A 1 7.51 28.54 16.31
CA MET A 1 8.75 28.43 15.50
C MET A 1 9.86 27.92 16.40
N PRO A 2 10.63 26.88 16.02
CA PRO A 2 11.72 26.40 16.84
C PRO A 2 12.95 27.33 16.77
N THR A 3 13.68 27.44 17.88
CA THR A 3 14.94 28.20 17.96
C THR A 3 16.10 27.41 17.34
N ILE A 4 17.19 28.10 16.96
CA ILE A 4 18.38 27.46 16.38
C ILE A 4 18.96 26.39 17.33
N GLN A 5 19.02 26.67 18.63
CA GLN A 5 19.49 25.70 19.63
C GLN A 5 18.59 24.46 19.73
N GLN A 6 17.27 24.58 19.51
CA GLN A 6 16.37 23.42 19.45
C GLN A 6 16.64 22.56 18.22
N LEU A 7 16.97 23.17 17.08
CA LEU A 7 17.33 22.45 15.85
C LEU A 7 18.70 21.77 15.95
N ILE A 8 19.65 22.39 16.68
CA ILE A 8 20.96 21.80 16.96
C ILE A 8 20.83 20.58 17.89
N ARG A 9 19.96 20.66 18.91
CA ARG A 9 19.71 19.53 19.84
C ARG A 9 18.87 18.43 19.21
N SER A 10 17.89 18.81 18.40
CA SER A 10 16.91 17.92 17.78
C SER A 10 16.65 18.35 16.34
N GLU A 11 17.24 17.63 15.40
CA GLU A 11 17.06 17.91 13.98
C GLU A 11 15.62 17.67 13.52
N ARG A 12 15.20 18.38 12.47
CA ARG A 12 13.90 18.13 11.84
C ARG A 12 13.93 16.81 11.08
N ALA A 13 13.09 15.86 11.49
CA ALA A 13 12.87 14.64 10.73
C ALA A 13 11.89 14.86 9.58
N LYS A 14 12.24 14.37 8.38
CA LYS A 14 11.29 14.26 7.26
C LYS A 14 10.31 13.11 7.52
N ALA A 15 9.03 13.36 7.29
CA ALA A 15 8.01 12.31 7.38
C ALA A 15 8.24 11.24 6.29
N LYS A 16 8.36 9.97 6.70
CA LYS A 16 8.50 8.84 5.77
C LYS A 16 7.14 8.52 5.12
N LYS A 17 7.09 8.49 3.79
CA LYS A 17 5.90 8.08 3.03
C LYS A 17 5.83 6.55 2.94
N LYS A 18 4.65 5.97 3.20
CA LYS A 18 4.41 4.53 3.01
C LYS A 18 3.96 4.25 1.59
N THR A 19 4.44 3.15 1.00
CA THR A 19 4.01 2.69 -0.32
C THR A 19 2.61 2.10 -0.25
N LYS A 20 1.76 2.35 -1.27
CA LYS A 20 0.43 1.72 -1.36
C LYS A 20 0.49 0.21 -1.62
N SER A 21 1.62 -0.30 -2.14
CA SER A 21 1.81 -1.69 -2.57
C SER A 21 3.03 -2.36 -1.92
N PRO A 22 3.01 -2.61 -0.59
CA PRO A 22 4.17 -3.16 0.13
C PRO A 22 4.54 -4.58 -0.34
N ALA A 23 3.57 -5.36 -0.80
CA ALA A 23 3.77 -6.75 -1.21
C ALA A 23 4.68 -6.91 -2.45
N LEU A 24 4.84 -5.85 -3.26
CA LEU A 24 5.70 -5.86 -4.45
C LEU A 24 7.19 -5.70 -4.15
N LYS A 25 7.58 -5.31 -2.92
CA LYS A 25 9.00 -5.13 -2.51
C LYS A 25 9.85 -4.36 -3.55
N GLN A 26 9.32 -3.24 -4.06
CA GLN A 26 9.96 -2.41 -5.11
C GLN A 26 10.18 -3.08 -6.48
N CYS A 27 9.72 -4.33 -6.68
CA CYS A 27 9.66 -4.93 -8.01
C CYS A 27 8.48 -4.35 -8.81
N PRO A 28 8.62 -4.16 -10.13
CA PRO A 28 7.51 -3.69 -10.97
C PRO A 28 6.36 -4.70 -11.00
N GLN A 29 6.65 -6.00 -10.99
CA GLN A 29 5.69 -7.10 -11.02
C GLN A 29 6.23 -8.28 -10.21
N ARG A 30 5.35 -9.12 -9.64
CA ARG A 30 5.72 -10.39 -8.97
C ARG A 30 4.78 -11.51 -9.39
N ARG A 31 5.35 -12.69 -9.63
CA ARG A 31 4.58 -13.92 -9.87
C ARG A 31 3.82 -14.33 -8.61
N GLY A 32 2.68 -14.99 -8.80
CA GLY A 32 1.92 -15.57 -7.71
C GLY A 32 0.97 -16.66 -8.19
N VAL A 33 0.40 -17.39 -7.24
CA VAL A 33 -0.57 -18.46 -7.48
C VAL A 33 -1.91 -18.07 -6.89
N CYS A 34 -2.99 -18.21 -7.66
CA CYS A 34 -4.35 -17.96 -7.21
C CYS A 34 -4.77 -19.04 -6.21
N THR A 35 -5.09 -18.66 -4.98
CA THR A 35 -5.60 -19.57 -3.94
C THR A 35 -7.12 -19.66 -3.93
N ARG A 36 -7.81 -18.59 -4.34
CA ARG A 36 -9.27 -18.56 -4.46
C ARG A 36 -9.72 -17.58 -5.53
N VAL A 37 -10.66 -17.99 -6.37
CA VAL A 37 -11.30 -17.15 -7.40
C VAL A 37 -12.78 -16.99 -7.03
N TYR A 38 -13.28 -15.76 -7.00
CA TYR A 38 -14.66 -15.46 -6.58
C TYR A 38 -15.12 -14.10 -7.10
N THR A 39 -16.38 -13.77 -6.90
CA THR A 39 -16.97 -12.47 -7.27
C THR A 39 -17.21 -11.59 -6.04
N THR A 40 -17.06 -10.27 -6.18
CA THR A 40 -17.38 -9.28 -5.13
C THR A 40 -18.21 -8.14 -5.69
N THR A 41 -19.10 -7.59 -4.87
CA THR A 41 -19.86 -6.37 -5.21
C THR A 41 -19.03 -5.11 -4.88
N PRO A 42 -19.06 -4.06 -5.73
CA PRO A 42 -18.34 -2.82 -5.44
C PRO A 42 -18.99 -2.02 -4.31
N LYS A 43 -18.27 -1.03 -3.76
CA LYS A 43 -18.85 -0.07 -2.82
C LYS A 43 -19.90 0.81 -3.54
N LYS A 44 -21.00 1.12 -2.84
CA LYS A 44 -22.02 2.11 -3.26
C LYS A 44 -21.32 3.42 -3.71
N PRO A 45 -21.77 4.11 -4.76
CA PRO A 45 -23.04 3.99 -5.52
C PRO A 45 -23.06 2.95 -6.63
N ASN A 46 -21.94 2.27 -6.88
CA ASN A 46 -21.82 1.39 -8.02
C ASN A 46 -22.51 0.04 -7.76
N SER A 47 -22.99 -0.60 -8.83
CA SER A 47 -23.53 -1.96 -8.80
C SER A 47 -22.92 -2.79 -9.93
N ALA A 48 -22.33 -3.94 -9.59
CA ALA A 48 -21.74 -4.92 -10.52
C ALA A 48 -21.27 -6.17 -9.77
N LEU A 49 -20.95 -7.25 -10.50
CA LEU A 49 -20.16 -8.38 -9.99
C LEU A 49 -18.72 -8.27 -10.51
N ARG A 50 -17.75 -8.02 -9.61
CA ARG A 50 -16.32 -7.95 -9.97
C ARG A 50 -15.65 -9.31 -9.76
N LYS A 51 -15.10 -9.88 -10.84
CA LYS A 51 -14.27 -11.09 -10.77
C LYS A 51 -12.94 -10.75 -10.11
N VAL A 52 -12.61 -11.40 -8.99
CA VAL A 52 -11.38 -11.17 -8.22
C VAL A 52 -10.71 -12.49 -7.82
N ALA A 53 -9.42 -12.43 -7.51
CA ALA A 53 -8.65 -13.57 -7.02
C ALA A 53 -7.83 -13.21 -5.78
N ARG A 54 -7.75 -14.12 -4.81
CA ARG A 54 -6.72 -14.09 -3.75
C ARG A 54 -5.47 -14.76 -4.31
N VAL A 55 -4.34 -14.07 -4.23
CA VAL A 55 -3.06 -14.51 -4.81
C VAL A 55 -2.00 -14.61 -3.72
N ARG A 56 -1.28 -15.73 -3.69
CA ARG A 56 -0.05 -15.89 -2.90
C ARG A 56 1.15 -15.51 -3.78
N LEU A 57 1.83 -14.41 -3.45
CA LEU A 57 3.01 -13.94 -4.18
C LEU A 57 4.25 -14.75 -3.78
N THR A 58 5.12 -15.04 -4.75
CA THR A 58 6.44 -15.66 -4.55
C THR A 58 7.50 -14.59 -4.33
#